data_AF-R4M884-F1
#
_entry.id   AF-R4M884-F1
#
_cell.length_a   1.000
_cell.length_b   1.000
_cell.length_c   1.000
_cell.angle_alpha   90.00
_cell.angle_beta   90.00
_cell.angle_gamma   90.00
#
_symmetry.space_group_name_H-M   'P 1'
#
loop_
_entity.id
_entity.type
_entity.pdbx_description
1 polymer ?
#
loop_
_entity_poly.entity_id
_entity_poly.type
_entity_poly.pdbx_seq_one_letter_code
_entity_poly.pdbx_strand_id
1 'polypeptide(L)'
;MAAHTERLKHARIGHDKNLFPDWVIADGPWVKWYPGIPGYIDQQWVTQAEAALQCPATRAVLNSVRAPITLHRFLSNVLHSYEFTRYRIDRVPRYELVRCGLDVPDGPGPPPRE
;
A
#
# COMPACT_ATOMS: atom_id res chain seq x y z
N MET A 1 -1.64 6.63 -2.88
CA MET A 1 -0.56 5.85 -2.24
C MET A 1 0.82 6.32 -2.64
N ALA A 2 1.16 6.42 -3.93
CA ALA A 2 2.52 6.83 -4.37
C ALA A 2 3.03 8.15 -3.76
N ALA A 3 2.15 9.09 -3.41
CA ALA A 3 2.55 10.32 -2.71
C ALA A 3 3.27 10.09 -1.36
N HIS A 4 3.05 8.93 -0.72
CA HIS A 4 3.66 8.51 0.53
C HIS A 4 4.87 7.58 0.33
N THR A 5 5.44 7.45 -0.88
CA THR A 5 6.74 6.79 -1.02
C THR A 5 7.89 7.77 -0.84
N GLU A 6 9.06 7.24 -0.48
CA GLU A 6 10.30 8.01 -0.47
C GLU A 6 10.69 8.48 -1.87
N ARG A 7 11.34 9.64 -1.94
CA ARG A 7 11.84 10.17 -3.21
C ARG A 7 13.04 9.36 -3.66
N LEU A 8 13.02 8.92 -4.92
CA LEU A 8 14.15 8.29 -5.56
C LEU A 8 15.26 9.32 -5.77
N LYS A 9 16.45 9.03 -5.27
CA LYS A 9 17.63 9.86 -5.51
C LYS A 9 17.91 9.90 -7.01
N HIS A 10 18.18 11.09 -7.54
CA HIS A 10 18.51 11.33 -8.96
C HIS A 10 17.39 11.07 -9.98
N ALA A 11 16.15 10.85 -9.54
CA ALA A 11 15.01 10.80 -10.45
C ALA A 11 14.57 12.21 -10.90
N ARG A 12 13.86 12.28 -12.04
CA ARG A 12 13.31 13.55 -12.53
C ARG A 12 12.23 14.07 -11.58
N ILE A 13 12.21 15.37 -11.34
CA ILE A 13 11.17 16.03 -10.53
C ILE A 13 9.79 15.70 -11.12
N GLY A 14 8.86 15.26 -10.27
CA GLY A 14 7.53 14.82 -10.68
C GLY A 14 7.42 13.33 -11.01
N HIS A 15 8.56 12.64 -11.22
CA HIS A 15 8.66 11.19 -11.42
C HIS A 15 9.60 10.53 -10.39
N ASP A 16 9.87 11.24 -9.30
CA ASP A 16 10.75 10.80 -8.23
C ASP A 16 10.03 10.02 -7.13
N LYS A 17 8.70 9.88 -7.22
CA LYS A 17 7.91 8.99 -6.38
C LYS A 17 7.33 7.86 -7.22
N ASN A 18 7.96 6.69 -7.10
CA ASN A 18 7.56 5.50 -7.84
C ASN A 18 7.07 4.41 -6.89
N LEU A 19 5.83 3.96 -7.11
CA LEU A 19 5.23 2.81 -6.44
C LEU A 19 4.88 1.79 -7.52
N PHE A 20 5.28 0.54 -7.33
CA PHE A 20 5.11 -0.48 -8.36
C PHE A 20 3.62 -0.78 -8.64
N PRO A 21 3.26 -1.15 -9.89
CA PRO A 21 1.86 -1.42 -10.27
C PRO A 21 1.18 -2.49 -9.42
N ASP A 22 1.93 -3.44 -8.86
CA ASP A 22 1.46 -4.49 -7.96
C ASP A 22 0.67 -3.93 -6.77
N TRP A 23 1.05 -2.76 -6.27
CA TRP A 23 0.32 -2.06 -5.20
C TRP A 23 -1.06 -1.57 -5.62
N VAL A 24 -1.22 -1.16 -6.88
CA VAL A 24 -2.52 -0.72 -7.41
C VAL A 24 -3.47 -1.92 -7.54
N ILE A 25 -2.93 -3.07 -7.97
CA ILE A 25 -3.69 -4.32 -8.02
C ILE A 25 -4.07 -4.77 -6.60
N ALA A 26 -3.14 -4.72 -5.65
CA ALA A 26 -3.37 -5.12 -4.26
C ALA A 26 -4.43 -4.26 -3.54
N ASP A 27 -4.41 -2.95 -3.75
CA ASP A 27 -5.30 -1.99 -3.08
C ASP A 27 -6.70 -1.90 -3.70
N GLY A 28 -6.81 -2.25 -4.98
CA GLY A 28 -8.07 -2.16 -5.71
C GLY A 28 -8.98 -3.38 -5.54
N PRO A 29 -10.27 -3.26 -5.90
CA PRO A 29 -11.24 -4.35 -5.82
C PRO A 29 -11.15 -5.31 -7.03
N TRP A 30 -9.94 -5.67 -7.44
CA TRP A 30 -9.68 -6.43 -8.67
C TRP A 30 -9.34 -7.89 -8.38
N VAL A 31 -9.32 -8.71 -9.45
CA VAL A 31 -8.70 -10.04 -9.41
C VAL A 31 -7.20 -9.87 -9.15
N LYS A 32 -6.62 -10.74 -8.32
CA LYS A 32 -5.22 -10.65 -7.86
C LYS A 32 -4.31 -11.80 -8.32
N TRP A 33 -4.84 -12.70 -9.14
CA TRP A 33 -4.15 -13.91 -9.60
C TRP A 33 -4.23 -14.07 -11.12
N TYR A 34 -3.33 -14.87 -11.68
CA TYR A 34 -3.32 -15.22 -13.10
C TYR A 34 -4.48 -16.17 -13.44
N PRO A 35 -5.16 -16.02 -14.60
CA PRO A 35 -4.91 -15.06 -15.69
C PRO A 35 -5.63 -13.72 -15.57
N GLY A 36 -6.24 -13.42 -14.42
CA GLY A 36 -6.99 -12.18 -14.20
C GLY A 36 -6.13 -10.91 -14.08
N ILE A 37 -4.82 -11.07 -13.83
CA ILE A 37 -3.83 -9.98 -13.89
C ILE A 37 -2.84 -10.21 -15.04
N PRO A 38 -2.29 -9.15 -15.65
CA PRO A 38 -1.26 -9.29 -16.68
C PRO A 38 -0.03 -10.06 -16.17
N GLY A 39 0.55 -10.92 -17.00
CA GLY A 39 1.67 -11.79 -16.60
C GLY A 39 2.97 -11.07 -16.25
N TYR A 40 3.08 -9.77 -16.48
CA TYR A 40 4.21 -8.95 -16.03
C TYR A 40 4.06 -8.43 -14.59
N ILE A 41 2.90 -8.63 -13.96
CA ILE A 41 2.63 -8.31 -12.55
C ILE A 41 3.00 -9.54 -11.71
N ASP A 42 3.74 -9.33 -10.63
CA ASP A 42 4.17 -10.41 -9.76
C ASP A 42 3.09 -10.69 -8.70
N GLN A 43 2.45 -11.85 -8.81
CA GLN A 43 1.38 -12.28 -7.89
C GLN A 43 1.86 -12.38 -6.43
N GLN A 44 3.12 -12.73 -6.19
CA GLN A 44 3.70 -12.76 -4.85
C GLN A 44 3.82 -11.33 -4.30
N TRP A 45 4.26 -10.38 -5.13
CA TRP A 45 4.31 -8.97 -4.73
C TRP A 45 2.93 -8.39 -4.45
N VAL A 46 1.91 -8.74 -5.26
CA VAL A 46 0.52 -8.38 -4.99
C VAL A 46 0.06 -8.92 -3.63
N THR A 47 0.35 -10.20 -3.35
CA THR A 47 -0.01 -10.85 -2.07
C THR A 47 0.67 -10.17 -0.87
N GLN A 48 1.98 -9.89 -1.00
CA GLN A 48 2.73 -9.18 0.03
C GLN A 48 2.25 -7.74 0.21
N ALA A 49 1.92 -7.04 -0.87
CA ALA A 49 1.39 -5.68 -0.82
C ALA A 49 0.01 -5.66 -0.14
N GLU A 50 -0.86 -6.62 -0.44
CA GLU A 50 -2.17 -6.74 0.21
C GLU A 50 -2.03 -6.96 1.72
N ALA A 51 -1.10 -7.82 2.14
CA ALA A 51 -0.78 -7.99 3.55
C ALA A 51 -0.20 -6.69 4.17
N ALA A 52 0.70 -6.00 3.46
CA ALA A 52 1.30 -4.76 3.93
C ALA A 52 0.28 -3.62 4.11
N LEU A 53 -0.77 -3.58 3.28
CA LEU A 53 -1.87 -2.62 3.41
C LEU A 53 -2.67 -2.80 4.71
N GLN A 54 -2.57 -3.96 5.37
CA GLN A 54 -3.20 -4.19 6.68
C GLN A 54 -2.45 -3.55 7.85
N CYS A 55 -1.22 -3.05 7.61
CA CYS A 55 -0.45 -2.38 8.64
C CYS A 55 -1.24 -1.23 9.29
N PRO A 56 -1.33 -1.12 10.63
CA PRO A 56 -2.18 -0.13 11.29
C PRO A 56 -1.89 1.32 10.87
N ALA A 57 -0.61 1.67 10.71
CA ALA A 57 -0.20 3.01 10.26
C ALA A 57 -0.65 3.29 8.82
N THR A 58 -0.50 2.30 7.93
CA THR A 58 -0.98 2.38 6.54
C THR A 58 -2.48 2.59 6.50
N ARG A 59 -3.24 1.77 7.24
CA ARG A 59 -4.70 1.89 7.33
C ARG A 59 -5.14 3.24 7.88
N ALA A 60 -4.45 3.77 8.89
CA ALA A 60 -4.75 5.09 9.45
C ALA A 60 -4.61 6.20 8.41
N VAL A 61 -3.51 6.20 7.65
CA VAL A 61 -3.29 7.18 6.56
C VAL A 61 -4.28 7.00 5.41
N LEU A 62 -4.60 5.76 5.03
CA LEU A 62 -5.59 5.53 3.97
C LEU A 62 -6.99 5.97 4.41
N ASN A 63 -7.37 5.69 5.65
CA ASN A 63 -8.66 6.08 6.21
C ASN A 63 -8.80 7.59 6.40
N SER A 64 -7.69 8.31 6.61
CA SER A 64 -7.75 9.78 6.71
C SER A 64 -8.22 10.43 5.41
N VAL A 65 -8.03 9.77 4.26
CA VAL A 65 -8.43 10.26 2.94
C VAL A 65 -9.66 9.55 2.36
N ARG A 66 -9.83 8.24 2.63
CA ARG A 66 -10.87 7.42 2.00
C ARG A 66 -12.13 7.23 2.82
N ALA A 67 -12.03 7.28 4.14
CA ALA A 67 -13.20 7.04 5.00
C ALA A 67 -14.13 8.26 4.99
N PRO A 68 -15.44 8.07 5.20
CA PRO A 68 -16.37 9.18 5.36
C PRO A 68 -15.91 10.14 6.47
N ILE A 69 -15.99 11.45 6.21
CA ILE A 69 -15.64 12.49 7.18
C ILE A 69 -16.80 12.66 8.17
N THR A 70 -16.70 11.96 9.29
CA THR A 70 -17.49 12.24 10.50
C THR A 70 -16.81 13.31 11.34
N LEU A 71 -17.52 13.92 12.30
CA LEU A 71 -16.93 14.89 13.22
C LEU A 71 -15.68 14.34 13.95
N HIS A 72 -15.78 13.10 14.43
CA HIS A 72 -14.65 12.40 15.05
C HIS A 72 -13.46 12.25 14.08
N ARG A 73 -13.73 11.84 12.83
CA ARG A 73 -12.67 11.69 11.81
C ARG A 73 -12.03 13.03 11.46
N PHE A 74 -12.83 14.09 11.34
CA PHE A 74 -12.34 15.43 11.06
C PHE A 74 -11.32 15.89 12.12
N LEU A 75 -11.70 15.80 13.40
CA LEU A 75 -10.81 16.16 14.51
C LEU A 75 -9.56 15.29 14.54
N SER A 76 -9.72 13.97 14.36
CA SER A 76 -8.59 13.04 14.25
C SER A 76 -7.65 13.40 13.12
N ASN A 77 -8.15 13.76 11.94
CA ASN A 77 -7.33 14.13 10.79
C ASN A 77 -6.56 15.43 11.03
N VAL A 78 -7.18 16.41 11.70
CA VAL A 78 -6.50 17.68 12.05
C VAL A 78 -5.37 17.43 13.05
N LEU A 79 -5.65 16.71 14.14
CA LEU A 79 -4.68 16.41 15.19
C LEU A 79 -3.50 15.59 14.66
N HIS A 80 -3.76 14.61 13.80
CA HIS A 80 -2.74 13.69 13.26
C HIS A 80 -2.17 14.09 11.90
N SER A 81 -2.50 15.30 11.41
CA SER A 81 -2.12 15.76 10.07
C SER A 81 -0.61 15.73 9.81
N TYR A 82 0.19 16.11 10.81
CA TYR A 82 1.64 16.08 10.73
C TYR A 82 2.19 14.65 10.59
N GLU A 83 1.73 13.72 11.43
CA GLU A 83 2.14 12.32 11.37
C GLU A 83 1.76 11.66 10.05
N PHE A 84 0.52 11.88 9.58
CA PHE A 84 0.05 11.33 8.31
C PHE A 84 0.85 11.87 7.12
N THR A 85 1.24 13.15 7.16
CA THR A 85 2.06 13.76 6.11
C THR A 85 3.50 13.24 6.13
N ARG A 86 4.05 12.93 7.31
CA ARG A 86 5.39 12.36 7.49
C ARG A 86 5.45 10.87 7.17
N TYR A 87 4.35 10.15 7.26
CA TYR A 87 4.30 8.71 6.99
C TYR A 87 4.81 8.38 5.59
N ARG A 88 5.71 7.38 5.53
CA ARG A 88 6.24 6.81 4.30
C ARG A 88 6.01 5.31 4.27
N ILE A 89 5.58 4.81 3.13
CA ILE A 89 5.49 3.38 2.81
C ILE A 89 6.72 2.99 1.99
N ASP A 90 7.32 1.84 2.28
CA ASP A 90 8.35 1.30 1.39
C ASP A 90 7.70 0.81 0.10
N ARG A 91 8.33 1.11 -1.03
CA ARG A 91 7.83 0.68 -2.34
C ARG A 91 7.95 -0.84 -2.52
N VAL A 92 8.87 -1.50 -1.81
CA VAL A 92 9.08 -2.95 -1.86
C VAL A 92 8.21 -3.59 -0.77
N PRO A 93 7.19 -4.39 -1.12
CA PRO A 93 6.23 -4.94 -0.16
C PRO A 93 6.88 -5.71 0.99
N ARG A 94 7.89 -6.54 0.68
CA ARG A 94 8.65 -7.29 1.69
C ARG A 94 9.25 -6.39 2.79
N TYR A 95 9.83 -5.25 2.42
CA TYR A 95 10.42 -4.33 3.41
C TYR A 95 9.36 -3.62 4.22
N GLU A 96 8.21 -3.32 3.61
CA GLU A 96 7.08 -2.74 4.32
C GLU A 96 6.48 -3.70 5.36
N LEU A 97 6.37 -5.00 5.02
CA LEU A 97 5.94 -6.04 5.95
C LEU A 97 6.88 -6.16 7.15
N VAL A 98 8.20 -6.22 6.89
CA VAL A 98 9.22 -6.27 7.94
C VAL A 98 9.17 -5.02 8.82
N ARG A 99 9.00 -3.84 8.22
CA ARG A 99 8.86 -2.57 8.95
C ARG A 99 7.63 -2.57 9.87
N CYS A 100 6.53 -3.16 9.41
CA CYS A 100 5.30 -3.26 10.20
C CYS A 100 5.32 -4.38 11.24
N GLY A 101 6.24 -5.35 11.11
CA GLY A 101 6.25 -6.56 11.93
C GLY A 101 5.17 -7.57 11.54
N LEU A 102 4.76 -7.59 10.27
CA LEU A 102 3.83 -8.57 9.71
C LEU A 102 4.61 -9.73 9.08
N ASP A 103 4.00 -10.92 9.07
CA ASP A 103 4.55 -12.09 8.39
C ASP A 103 4.70 -11.82 6.89
N VAL A 104 5.75 -12.41 6.30
CA VAL A 104 6.01 -12.32 4.86
C VAL A 104 5.48 -13.57 4.16
N PRO A 105 4.44 -13.46 3.31
CA PRO A 105 3.96 -14.58 2.52
C PRO A 105 5.05 -15.15 1.60
N ASP A 106 5.27 -16.47 1.69
CA ASP A 106 6.29 -17.21 0.94
C ASP A 106 5.93 -17.47 -0.53
N GLY A 107 4.69 -17.20 -0.94
CA GLY A 107 4.22 -17.41 -2.32
C GLY A 107 2.94 -16.64 -2.65
N PRO A 108 2.52 -16.65 -3.94
CA PRO A 108 1.26 -16.05 -4.34
C PRO A 108 0.09 -16.75 -3.64
N GLY A 109 -0.86 -15.97 -3.13
CA GLY A 109 -2.05 -16.49 -2.46
C GLY A 109 -2.85 -17.44 -3.37
N PRO A 110 -3.45 -18.51 -2.82
CA PRO A 110 -4.25 -19.42 -3.64
C PRO A 110 -5.47 -18.69 -4.21
N PRO A 111 -5.95 -19.06 -5.42
CA PRO A 111 -7.23 -18.56 -5.90
C PRO A 111 -8.34 -18.93 -4.90
N PRO A 112 -9.37 -18.09 -4.74
CA PRO A 112 -10.53 -18.44 -3.91
C PRO A 112 -11.07 -19.80 -4.35
N ARG A 113 -11.36 -20.67 -3.38
CA ARG A 113 -12.09 -21.92 -3.65
C ARG A 113 -13.55 -21.55 -3.84
N GLU A 114 -14.12 -21.94 -4.98
CA GLU A 114 -15.56 -21.83 -5.26
C GLU A 114 -16.41 -22.61 -4.24
#